data_AF-X1S9J0-F1
#
_entry.id   AF-X1S9J0-F1
#
_cell.length_a   1.000
_cell.length_b   1.000
_cell.length_c   1.000
_cell.angle_alpha   90.00
_cell.angle_beta   90.00
_cell.angle_gamma   90.00
#
_symmetry.space_group_name_H-M   'P 1'
#
loop_
_entity.id
_entity.type
_entity.pdbx_description
1 polymer ?
#
loop_
_entity_poly.entity_id
_entity_poly.type
_entity_poly.pdbx_seq_one_letter_code
_entity_poly.pdbx_strand_id
1 'polypeptide(L)'
;WENYQNPPKTLPRIKNDVDGHWMDWVRACKESPENRVPASSNFEYSGPLTESVVMGNLAIRLQDLKKKLLWDGQNMRITNISDNDKVRVVTSDKFTVIDGHPHFDTQRIEIPAKSSSEEWIKHTYREGWSL
;
A
#
# COMPACT_ATOMS: atom_id res chain seq x y z
N TRP A 1 -15.38 30.31 -10.36
CA TRP A 1 -16.07 29.43 -9.40
C TRP A 1 -17.58 29.41 -9.60
N GLU A 2 -18.20 30.46 -10.17
CA GLU A 2 -19.66 30.57 -10.37
C GLU A 2 -20.29 29.52 -11.30
N ASN A 3 -19.51 28.82 -12.12
CA ASN A 3 -20.00 27.79 -13.07
C ASN A 3 -19.63 26.36 -12.66
N TYR A 4 -19.18 26.11 -11.43
CA TYR A 4 -18.84 24.76 -10.99
C TYR A 4 -20.10 23.95 -10.66
N GLN A 5 -20.30 22.84 -11.37
CA GLN A 5 -21.36 21.87 -11.10
C GLN A 5 -20.78 20.68 -10.35
N ASN A 6 -21.41 20.29 -9.25
CA ASN A 6 -21.00 19.10 -8.51
C ASN A 6 -21.19 17.84 -9.36
N PRO A 7 -20.27 16.87 -9.30
CA PRO A 7 -20.47 15.59 -9.95
C PRO A 7 -21.73 14.89 -9.40
N PRO A 8 -22.41 14.07 -10.22
CA PRO A 8 -23.56 13.31 -9.77
C PRO A 8 -23.18 12.39 -8.60
N LYS A 9 -24.10 12.23 -7.65
CA LYS A 9 -23.91 11.35 -6.50
C LYS A 9 -24.05 9.89 -6.95
N THR A 10 -22.94 9.15 -6.95
CA THR A 10 -22.89 7.75 -7.42
C THR A 10 -22.88 6.72 -6.28
N LEU A 11 -22.46 7.10 -5.07
CA LEU A 11 -22.34 6.20 -3.93
C LEU A 11 -23.34 6.56 -2.82
N PRO A 12 -23.88 5.57 -2.09
CA PRO A 12 -24.71 5.83 -0.92
C PRO A 12 -23.92 6.65 0.11
N ARG A 13 -24.60 7.61 0.75
CA ARG A 13 -24.00 8.43 1.81
C ARG A 13 -24.37 7.84 3.15
N ILE A 14 -23.40 7.83 4.06
CA ILE A 14 -23.64 7.40 5.44
C ILE A 14 -24.61 8.39 6.09
N LYS A 15 -25.69 7.86 6.69
CA LYS A 15 -26.67 8.67 7.42
C LYS A 15 -25.96 9.35 8.60
N ASN A 16 -26.25 10.62 8.86
CA ASN A 16 -25.59 11.44 9.88
C ASN A 16 -24.08 11.68 9.63
N ASP A 17 -23.61 11.45 8.39
CA ASP A 17 -22.25 11.76 7.97
C ASP A 17 -21.17 11.19 8.92
N VAL A 18 -20.27 12.03 9.45
CA VAL A 18 -19.18 11.64 10.37
C VAL A 18 -19.71 10.93 11.62
N ASP A 19 -20.81 11.40 12.18
CA ASP A 19 -21.41 10.82 13.40
C ASP A 19 -22.02 9.43 13.15
N GLY A 20 -22.29 9.10 11.88
CA GLY A 20 -22.84 7.81 11.47
C GLY A 20 -21.81 6.80 10.96
N HIS A 21 -20.54 7.20 10.79
CA HIS A 21 -19.52 6.36 10.15
C HIS A 21 -19.37 4.99 10.82
N TRP A 22 -19.25 4.98 12.15
CA TRP A 22 -19.12 3.75 12.95
C TRP A 22 -20.42 2.93 12.94
N MET A 23 -21.56 3.61 12.89
CA MET A 23 -22.87 2.98 12.88
C MET A 23 -23.17 2.24 11.57
N ASP A 24 -22.55 2.63 10.45
CA ASP A 24 -22.65 1.89 9.18
C ASP A 24 -22.05 0.47 9.32
N TRP A 25 -20.90 0.36 9.97
CA TRP A 25 -20.27 -0.93 10.26
C TRP A 25 -21.09 -1.76 11.24
N VAL A 26 -21.51 -1.18 12.37
CA VAL A 26 -22.34 -1.86 13.37
C VAL A 26 -23.64 -2.40 12.76
N ARG A 27 -24.29 -1.60 11.92
CA ARG A 27 -25.49 -1.99 11.16
C ARG A 27 -25.19 -3.20 10.29
N ALA A 28 -24.17 -3.11 9.41
CA ALA A 28 -23.81 -4.19 8.50
C ALA A 28 -23.49 -5.50 9.24
N CYS A 29 -22.87 -5.44 10.43
CA CYS A 29 -22.59 -6.63 11.24
C CYS A 29 -23.86 -7.27 11.85
N LYS A 30 -24.87 -6.48 12.21
CA LYS A 30 -26.09 -6.94 12.90
C LYS A 30 -27.21 -7.39 11.95
N GLU A 31 -27.23 -6.88 10.72
CA GLU A 31 -28.20 -7.30 9.71
C GLU A 31 -28.01 -8.77 9.31
N SER A 32 -29.12 -9.45 9.05
CA SER A 32 -29.09 -10.83 8.55
C SER A 32 -28.52 -10.87 7.13
N PRO A 33 -27.83 -11.96 6.72
CA PRO A 33 -27.23 -12.06 5.39
C PRO A 33 -28.21 -11.81 4.23
N GLU A 34 -29.49 -12.11 4.41
CA GLU A 34 -30.53 -12.00 3.37
C GLU A 34 -30.88 -10.54 3.05
N ASN A 35 -30.73 -9.63 4.02
CA ASN A 35 -31.13 -8.22 3.88
C ASN A 35 -29.97 -7.25 4.10
N ARG A 36 -28.74 -7.76 4.26
CA ARG A 36 -27.59 -6.95 4.63
C ARG A 36 -27.15 -6.04 3.49
N VAL A 37 -27.02 -4.75 3.77
CA VAL A 37 -26.32 -3.82 2.87
C VAL A 37 -24.85 -3.74 3.26
N PRO A 38 -23.89 -3.97 2.34
CA PRO A 38 -22.47 -3.85 2.63
C PRO A 38 -22.10 -2.49 3.24
N ALA A 39 -21.13 -2.49 4.14
CA ALA A 39 -20.55 -1.24 4.63
C ALA A 39 -19.92 -0.45 3.46
N SER A 40 -19.86 0.86 3.60
CA SER A 40 -19.30 1.77 2.59
C SER A 40 -17.87 1.40 2.16
N SER A 41 -17.07 0.81 3.07
CA SER A 41 -15.69 0.35 2.83
C SER A 41 -15.53 -1.17 3.03
N ASN A 42 -16.42 -1.96 2.43
CA ASN A 42 -16.32 -3.42 2.45
C ASN A 42 -15.02 -3.93 1.75
N PHE A 43 -14.63 -5.18 1.99
CA PHE A 43 -13.36 -5.73 1.50
C PHE A 43 -13.24 -5.85 -0.02
N GLU A 44 -14.34 -5.95 -0.76
CA GLU A 44 -14.30 -5.98 -2.23
C GLU A 44 -13.85 -4.63 -2.79
N TYR A 45 -14.10 -3.54 -2.07
CA TYR A 45 -13.63 -2.19 -2.43
C TYR A 45 -12.30 -1.84 -1.72
N SER A 46 -12.25 -2.01 -0.40
CA SER A 46 -11.12 -1.56 0.42
C SER A 46 -9.86 -2.42 0.21
N GLY A 47 -10.02 -3.68 -0.19
CA GLY A 47 -8.92 -4.57 -0.57
C GLY A 47 -8.12 -4.02 -1.77
N PRO A 48 -8.73 -3.92 -2.97
CA PRO A 48 -8.06 -3.38 -4.16
C PRO A 48 -7.56 -1.93 -4.00
N LEU A 49 -8.27 -1.11 -3.21
CA LEU A 49 -7.82 0.23 -2.88
C LEU A 49 -6.53 0.20 -2.07
N THR A 50 -6.48 -0.62 -1.01
CA THR A 50 -5.29 -0.79 -0.19
C THR A 50 -4.13 -1.33 -1.02
N GLU A 51 -4.39 -2.33 -1.87
CA GLU A 51 -3.41 -2.87 -2.82
C GLU A 51 -2.78 -1.77 -3.69
N SER A 52 -3.61 -0.90 -4.26
CA SER A 52 -3.16 0.21 -5.10
C SER A 52 -2.25 1.18 -4.35
N VAL A 53 -2.55 1.45 -3.07
CA VAL A 53 -1.74 2.32 -2.21
C VAL A 53 -0.40 1.66 -1.87
N VAL A 54 -0.39 0.40 -1.44
CA VAL A 54 0.86 -0.30 -1.06
C VAL A 54 1.73 -0.61 -2.28
N MET A 55 1.14 -0.79 -3.46
CA MET A 55 1.86 -0.85 -4.74
C MET A 55 2.68 0.44 -4.98
N GLY A 56 2.20 1.60 -4.54
CA GLY A 56 2.97 2.85 -4.57
C GLY A 56 4.26 2.77 -3.73
N ASN A 57 4.19 2.18 -2.54
CA ASN A 57 5.38 1.97 -1.70
C ASN A 57 6.36 0.98 -2.35
N LEU A 58 5.85 -0.06 -3.00
CA LEU A 58 6.69 -1.01 -3.75
C LEU A 58 7.43 -0.31 -4.90
N ALA A 59 6.75 0.58 -5.63
CA ALA A 59 7.36 1.35 -6.71
C ALA A 59 8.49 2.27 -6.21
N ILE A 60 8.34 2.89 -5.03
CA ILE A 60 9.39 3.71 -4.41
C ILE A 60 10.62 2.85 -4.06
N ARG A 61 10.41 1.65 -3.49
CA ARG A 61 11.51 0.73 -3.18
C ARG A 61 12.26 0.28 -4.43
N LEU A 62 11.56 0.16 -5.55
CA LEU A 62 12.11 -0.28 -6.83
C LEU A 62 12.52 0.88 -7.77
N GLN A 63 12.52 2.12 -7.28
CA GLN A 63 12.79 3.31 -8.10
C GLN A 63 14.15 3.29 -8.82
N ASP A 64 15.14 2.59 -8.24
CA ASP A 64 16.47 2.44 -8.81
C ASP A 64 16.48 1.73 -10.17
N LEU A 65 15.43 0.98 -10.49
CA LEU A 65 15.25 0.34 -11.80
C LEU A 65 14.97 1.34 -12.93
N LYS A 66 14.59 2.58 -12.59
CA LYS A 66 14.36 3.69 -13.55
C LYS A 66 13.46 3.31 -14.73
N LYS A 67 12.45 2.48 -14.49
CA LYS A 67 11.51 2.03 -15.51
C LYS A 67 10.08 1.97 -14.96
N LYS A 68 9.11 2.00 -15.87
CA LYS A 68 7.71 1.74 -15.53
C LYS A 68 7.56 0.28 -15.12
N LEU A 69 6.94 0.03 -13.97
CA LEU A 69 6.66 -1.32 -13.48
C LEU A 69 5.30 -1.79 -14.02
N LEU A 70 5.23 -3.04 -14.49
CA LEU A 70 4.00 -3.66 -14.97
C LEU A 70 3.46 -4.60 -13.89
N TRP A 71 2.37 -4.19 -13.24
CA TRP A 71 1.73 -4.94 -12.15
C TRP A 71 0.71 -5.94 -12.69
N ASP A 72 0.80 -7.18 -12.20
CA ASP A 72 -0.19 -8.24 -12.38
C ASP A 72 -0.87 -8.50 -11.03
N GLY A 73 -2.01 -7.82 -10.80
CA GLY A 73 -2.73 -7.89 -9.53
C GLY A 73 -3.37 -9.25 -9.25
N GLN A 74 -3.71 -10.03 -10.28
CA GLN A 74 -4.25 -11.37 -10.08
C GLN A 74 -3.20 -12.32 -9.50
N ASN A 75 -1.96 -12.18 -9.95
CA ASN A 75 -0.86 -13.04 -9.50
C ASN A 75 0.01 -12.38 -8.41
N MET A 76 -0.24 -11.12 -8.07
CA MET A 76 0.51 -10.31 -7.11
C MET A 76 2.01 -10.26 -7.45
N ARG A 77 2.37 -9.80 -8.66
CA ARG A 77 3.79 -9.70 -9.10
C ARG A 77 4.03 -8.58 -10.10
N ILE A 78 5.29 -8.19 -10.25
CA ILE A 78 5.74 -7.30 -11.33
C ILE A 78 6.33 -8.16 -12.45
N THR A 79 5.79 -8.01 -13.67
CA THR A 79 6.11 -8.92 -14.79
C THR A 79 7.35 -8.53 -15.58
N ASN A 80 7.84 -7.31 -15.42
CA ASN A 80 8.93 -6.76 -16.22
C ASN A 80 10.23 -6.49 -15.44
N ILE A 81 10.50 -7.28 -14.39
CA ILE A 81 11.79 -7.30 -13.68
C ILE A 81 12.60 -8.50 -14.18
N SER A 82 13.83 -8.26 -14.62
CA SER A 82 14.75 -9.31 -15.07
C SER A 82 15.49 -9.94 -13.88
N ASP A 83 16.01 -11.16 -14.05
CA ASP A 83 16.80 -11.83 -13.01
C ASP A 83 18.13 -11.10 -12.71
N ASN A 84 18.59 -10.25 -13.62
CA ASN A 84 19.81 -9.44 -13.48
C ASN A 84 19.56 -8.06 -12.88
N ASP A 85 18.30 -7.65 -12.73
CA ASP A 85 17.95 -6.35 -12.19
C ASP A 85 18.32 -6.28 -10.71
N LYS A 86 18.93 -5.17 -10.30
CA LYS A 86 19.32 -4.92 -8.90
C LYS A 86 18.82 -3.57 -8.44
N VAL A 87 18.56 -3.47 -7.14
CA VAL A 87 18.23 -2.21 -6.46
C VAL A 87 19.16 -2.00 -5.28
N ARG A 88 19.46 -0.74 -4.97
CA ARG A 88 20.28 -0.41 -3.81
C ARG A 88 19.40 -0.15 -2.61
N VAL A 89 19.73 -0.77 -1.48
CA VAL A 89 19.04 -0.57 -0.20
C VAL A 89 20.03 0.00 0.80
N VAL A 90 19.59 0.99 1.56
CA VAL A 90 20.36 1.59 2.65
C VAL A 90 20.43 0.59 3.81
N THR A 91 21.64 0.18 4.18
CA THR A 91 21.87 -0.73 5.33
C THR A 91 22.14 0.03 6.61
N SER A 92 22.85 1.16 6.50
CA SER A 92 23.07 2.08 7.60
C SER A 92 23.12 3.50 7.08
N ASP A 93 22.58 4.43 7.85
CA ASP A 93 22.74 5.85 7.62
C ASP A 93 23.14 6.51 8.94
N LYS A 94 24.42 6.88 9.06
CA LYS A 94 24.93 7.49 10.28
C LYS A 94 24.91 9.00 10.14
N PHE A 95 24.12 9.65 10.99
CA PHE A 95 24.08 11.10 11.10
C PHE A 95 25.14 11.60 12.08
N THR A 96 25.92 12.60 11.66
CA THR A 96 26.89 13.29 12.51
C THR A 96 26.86 14.80 12.24
N VAL A 97 27.04 15.61 13.28
CA VAL A 97 27.19 17.07 13.13
C VAL A 97 28.65 17.42 13.39
N ILE A 98 29.32 17.97 12.39
CA ILE A 98 30.71 18.42 12.46
C ILE A 98 30.68 19.93 12.23
N ASP A 99 31.14 20.71 13.22
CA ASP A 99 31.12 22.18 13.18
C ASP A 99 29.75 22.80 12.85
N GLY A 100 28.68 22.22 13.39
CA GLY A 100 27.31 22.67 13.14
C GLY A 100 26.72 22.24 11.79
N HIS A 101 27.50 21.56 10.95
CA HIS A 101 27.03 21.06 9.65
C HIS A 101 26.62 19.57 9.72
N PRO A 102 25.42 19.24 9.22
CA PRO A 102 24.96 17.85 9.17
C PRO A 102 25.74 17.06 8.11
N HIS A 103 26.16 15.85 8.49
CA HIS A 103 26.81 14.87 7.64
C HIS A 103 26.07 13.54 7.76
N PHE A 104 25.94 12.84 6.63
CA PHE A 104 25.27 11.55 6.52
C PHE A 104 26.22 10.56 5.89
N ASP A 105 26.51 9.47 6.60
CA ASP A 105 27.27 8.34 6.09
C ASP A 105 26.28 7.21 5.75
N THR A 106 25.75 7.30 4.53
CA THR A 106 24.76 6.36 4.00
C THR A 106 25.46 5.21 3.28
N GLN A 107 25.47 4.04 3.92
CA GLN A 107 25.95 2.79 3.34
C GLN A 107 24.83 2.09 2.59
N ARG A 108 25.14 1.56 1.41
CA ARG A 108 24.17 0.88 0.53
C ARG A 108 24.70 -0.47 0.09
N ILE A 109 23.79 -1.44 -0.05
CA ILE A 109 24.06 -2.73 -0.67
C ILE A 109 23.19 -2.91 -1.91
N GLU A 110 23.65 -3.70 -2.87
CA GLU A 110 22.83 -4.14 -3.99
C GLU A 110 22.13 -5.46 -3.65
N ILE A 111 20.83 -5.54 -3.92
CA ILE A 111 20.04 -6.76 -3.79
C ILE A 111 19.35 -7.09 -5.12
N PRO A 112 19.10 -8.38 -5.43
CA PRO A 112 18.37 -8.76 -6.64
C PRO A 112 16.94 -8.25 -6.57
N ALA A 113 16.51 -7.47 -7.56
CA ALA A 113 15.24 -6.77 -7.53
C ALA A 113 14.05 -7.72 -7.56
N LYS A 114 14.13 -8.80 -8.36
CA LYS A 114 13.03 -9.75 -8.55
C LYS A 114 12.69 -10.49 -7.26
N SER A 115 13.65 -11.22 -6.69
CA SER A 115 13.44 -11.96 -5.43
C SER A 115 13.07 -11.03 -4.27
N SER A 116 13.67 -9.85 -4.20
CA SER A 116 13.33 -8.86 -3.17
C SER A 116 11.90 -8.35 -3.32
N SER A 117 11.44 -8.09 -4.55
CA SER A 117 10.07 -7.67 -4.79
C SER A 117 9.05 -8.74 -4.43
N GLU A 118 9.32 -10.01 -4.76
CA GLU A 118 8.46 -11.14 -4.41
C GLU A 118 8.35 -11.31 -2.89
N GLU A 119 9.47 -11.20 -2.18
CA GLU A 119 9.52 -11.24 -0.71
C GLU A 119 8.81 -10.03 -0.07
N TRP A 120 8.91 -8.83 -0.64
CA TRP A 120 8.18 -7.67 -0.12
C TRP A 120 6.67 -7.74 -0.34
N ILE A 121 6.22 -8.40 -1.42
CA ILE A 121 4.80 -8.57 -1.71
C ILE A 121 4.20 -9.69 -0.85
N LYS A 122 4.90 -10.83 -0.75
CA LYS A 122 4.48 -12.00 0.03
C LYS A 122 5.55 -12.33 1.06
N HIS A 123 5.57 -11.54 2.13
CA HIS A 123 6.60 -11.65 3.16
C HIS A 123 6.53 -12.99 3.88
N THR A 124 7.71 -13.60 4.05
CA THR A 124 7.86 -14.79 4.88
C THR A 124 7.88 -14.35 6.34
N TYR A 125 6.73 -14.45 7.00
CA TYR A 125 6.62 -14.14 8.42
C TYR A 125 7.30 -15.22 9.28
N ARG A 126 7.91 -14.78 10.39
CA ARG A 126 8.48 -15.69 11.40
C ARG A 126 7.40 -16.60 11.98
N GLU A 127 7.80 -17.80 12.41
CA GLU A 127 6.91 -18.68 13.16
C GLU A 127 6.43 -18.00 14.45
N GLY A 128 5.18 -18.29 14.82
CA GLY A 128 4.57 -17.79 16.05
C GLY A 128 5.28 -18.33 17.29
N TRP A 129 5.02 -17.70 18.43
CA TRP A 129 5.49 -18.23 19.71
C TRP A 129 4.76 -19.54 20.01
N SER A 130 5.50 -20.59 20.37
CA SER A 130 4.93 -21.80 20.96
C SER A 130 4.56 -21.54 22.42
N LEU A 131 3.35 -21.95 22.82
CA LEU A 131 2.89 -21.94 24.21
C LEU A 131 3.52 -23.06 25.03
#